data_AF-A0A2D7BTB9-F1
#
_entry.id   AF-A0A2D7BTB9-F1
#
_cell.length_a   1.000
_cell.length_b   1.000
_cell.length_c   1.000
_cell.angle_alpha   90.00
_cell.angle_beta   90.00
_cell.angle_gamma   90.00
#
_symmetry.space_group_name_H-M   'P 1'
#
loop_
_entity.id
_entity.type
_entity.pdbx_description
1 polymer ?
#
loop_
_entity_poly.entity_id
_entity_poly.type
_entity_poly.pdbx_seq_one_letter_code
_entity_poly.pdbx_strand_id
1 'polypeptide(L)' 'MWVLVVIFLAGTEPVAFNGAGTGKTFDWMYECFVARDEMLARIGDEDGYFPPGQQAVCVRTQH' A
#
# COMPACT_ATOMS: atom_id res chain seq x y z
N MET A 1 6.69 13.84 2.50
CA MET A 1 5.42 13.20 2.08
C MET A 1 5.63 11.70 1.98
N TRP A 2 4.55 10.94 2.11
CA TRP A 2 4.52 9.48 2.05
C TRP A 2 3.49 9.04 1.02
N VAL A 3 3.78 7.96 0.30
CA VAL A 3 2.89 7.35 -0.67
C VAL A 3 2.60 5.92 -0.22
N LEU A 4 1.32 5.56 -0.18
CA LEU A 4 0.89 4.18 -0.05
C LEU A 4 1.06 3.49 -1.40
N VAL A 5 2.07 2.64 -1.52
CA VAL A 5 2.34 1.85 -2.72
C VAL A 5 1.74 0.47 -2.54
N VAL A 6 0.81 0.11 -3.42
CA VAL A 6 0.25 -1.24 -3.48
C VAL A 6 0.95 -1.97 -4.61
N ILE A 7 1.43 -3.18 -4.31
CA ILE A 7 2.15 -4.06 -5.20
C ILE A 7 1.30 -5.31 -5.41
N PHE A 8 1.15 -5.73 -6.66
CA PHE A 8 0.57 -7.02 -7.00
C PHE A 8 1.42 -7.70 -8.07
N LEU A 9 1.42 -9.04 -8.06
CA LEU A 9 2.16 -9.83 -9.03
C LEU A 9 1.23 -10.23 -10.20
N ALA A 10 1.61 -9.83 -11.41
CA ALA A 10 1.07 -10.36 -12.65
C ALA A 10 1.96 -11.53 -13.11
N GLY A 11 1.70 -12.72 -12.56
CA GLY A 11 2.62 -13.85 -12.66
C GLY A 11 3.83 -13.62 -11.76
N THR A 12 5.02 -13.42 -12.35
CA THR A 12 6.24 -13.06 -11.59
C THR A 12 6.59 -11.57 -11.72
N GLU A 13 5.83 -10.80 -12.50
CA GLU A 13 6.11 -9.39 -12.75
C GLU A 13 5.40 -8.51 -11.70
N PRO A 14 6.11 -7.64 -10.96
CA PRO A 14 5.48 -6.73 -10.01
C PRO A 14 4.88 -5.51 -10.72
N VAL A 15 3.63 -5.23 -10.42
CA VAL A 15 2.97 -3.98 -10.80
C VAL A 15 2.67 -3.19 -9.53
N ALA A 16 2.95 -1.89 -9.55
CA ALA A 16 2.76 -1.01 -8.41
C ALA A 16 1.90 0.20 -8.76
N PHE A 17 1.05 0.63 -7.83
CA PHE A 17 0.22 1.81 -7.97
C PHE A 17 0.04 2.53 -6.64
N ASN A 18 -0.44 3.78 -6.70
CA ASN A 18 -0.76 4.55 -5.52
C ASN A 18 -2.10 4.08 -4.92
N GLY A 19 -2.05 3.39 -3.79
CA GLY A 19 -3.21 2.85 -3.08
C GLY A 19 -4.16 3.91 -2.52
N ALA A 20 -3.70 5.15 -2.37
CA ALA A 20 -4.55 6.27 -1.97
C ALA A 20 -5.19 7.01 -3.17
N GLY A 21 -4.80 6.67 -4.41
CA GLY A 21 -5.25 7.29 -5.65
C GLY A 21 -4.18 8.17 -6.32
N THR A 22 -4.35 8.44 -7.61
CA THR A 22 -3.35 9.18 -8.43
C THR A 22 -2.98 10.53 -7.81
N GLY A 23 -1.68 10.74 -7.58
CA GLY A 23 -1.12 11.98 -7.02
C GLY A 23 -1.40 12.20 -5.52
N LYS A 24 -2.07 11.26 -4.84
CA LYS A 24 -2.34 11.38 -3.40
C LYS A 24 -1.11 11.07 -2.58
N THR A 25 -0.91 11.85 -1.52
CA THR A 25 0.19 11.69 -0.58
C THR A 25 -0.31 11.92 0.83
N PHE A 26 0.47 11.47 1.80
CA PHE A 26 0.29 11.74 3.22
C PHE A 26 1.44 12.62 3.71
N ASP A 27 1.16 13.55 4.62
CA ASP A 27 2.20 14.42 5.15
C ASP A 27 3.08 13.64 6.13
N TRP A 28 2.46 12.75 6.91
CA TRP A 28 3.10 12.02 7.98
C TRP A 28 3.12 10.51 7.75
N MET A 29 4.14 9.86 8.32
CA MET A 29 4.36 8.40 8.19
C MET A 29 3.18 7.60 8.74
N TYR A 30 2.67 8.01 9.91
CA TYR A 30 1.60 7.28 10.60
C TYR A 30 0.28 7.32 9.85
N GLU A 31 -0.02 8.40 9.11
CA GLU A 31 -1.23 8.50 8.28
C GLU A 31 -1.20 7.47 7.16
N CYS A 32 -0.03 7.30 6.52
CA CYS A 32 0.15 6.27 5.51
C CYS A 32 0.00 4.87 6.12
N PHE A 33 0.54 4.63 7.33
CA PHE A 33 0.44 3.32 7.99
C PHE A 33 -1.01 2.99 8.38
N VAL A 34 -1.76 3.98 8.90
CA VAL A 34 -3.19 3.80 9.16
C VAL A 34 -3.94 3.48 7.87
N ALA A 35 -3.68 4.21 6.78
CA ALA A 35 -4.31 3.93 5.49
C ALA A 35 -3.96 2.53 4.94
N ARG A 36 -2.73 2.06 5.16
CA ARG A 36 -2.29 0.70 4.83
C ARG A 36 -3.07 -0.35 5.64
N ASP A 37 -3.24 -0.13 6.93
CA ASP A 37 -3.93 -1.08 7.81
C ASP A 37 -5.45 -1.09 7.55
N GLU A 38 -6.04 0.06 7.23
CA GLU A 38 -7.43 0.12 6.73
C GLU A 38 -7.60 -0.63 5.41
N MET A 39 -6.63 -0.55 4.51
CA MET A 39 -6.65 -1.32 3.27
C MET A 39 -6.59 -2.82 3.58
N LEU A 40 -5.66 -3.24 4.43
CA LEU A 40 -5.55 -4.61 4.89
C LEU A 40 -6.86 -5.11 5.53
N ALA A 41 -7.55 -4.30 6.33
CA ALA A 41 -8.85 -4.68 6.90
C ALA A 41 -9.96 -4.85 5.83
N ARG A 42 -9.82 -4.23 4.66
CA ARG A 42 -10.80 -4.30 3.55
C ARG A 42 -10.52 -5.42 2.56
N ILE A 43 -9.24 -5.70 2.26
CA ILE A 43 -8.81 -6.62 1.20
C ILE A 43 -7.94 -7.77 1.70
N GLY A 44 -7.60 -7.77 2.99
CA GLY A 44 -6.76 -8.78 3.62
C GLY A 44 -7.44 -10.14 3.70
N ASP A 45 -6.61 -11.14 3.97
CA ASP A 45 -7.04 -12.51 4.23
C ASP A 45 -7.30 -12.73 5.74
N GLU A 46 -7.82 -13.90 6.11
CA GLU A 46 -8.29 -14.22 7.47
C GLU A 46 -7.21 -14.06 8.57
N ASP A 47 -5.93 -14.13 8.20
CA ASP A 47 -4.79 -14.08 9.13
C ASP A 47 -4.18 -12.67 9.32
N GLY A 48 -4.78 -11.63 8.75
CA GLY A 48 -4.25 -10.26 8.85
C GLY A 48 -3.04 -10.01 7.95
N TYR A 49 -2.95 -10.74 6.84
CA TYR A 49 -1.97 -10.51 5.78
C TYR A 49 -2.64 -10.07 4.49
N PHE A 50 -1.89 -9.40 3.62
CA PHE A 50 -2.36 -9.18 2.26
C PHE A 50 -2.48 -10.53 1.54
N PRO A 51 -3.44 -10.71 0.63
CA PRO A 51 -3.61 -11.95 -0.12
C PRO A 51 -2.32 -12.36 -0.85
N PRO A 52 -2.15 -13.66 -1.16
CA PRO A 52 -1.00 -14.14 -1.91
C PRO A 52 -0.75 -13.33 -3.20
N GLY A 53 0.50 -12.94 -3.42
CA GLY A 53 0.90 -12.13 -4.58
C GLY A 53 0.59 -10.63 -4.44
N GLN A 54 0.15 -10.15 -3.27
CA GLN A 54 -0.10 -8.74 -3.00
C GLN A 54 0.67 -8.26 -1.78
N GLN A 55 1.00 -6.98 -1.76
CA GLN A 55 1.59 -6.29 -0.60
C GLN A 55 1.28 -4.80 -0.69
N ALA A 56 1.23 -4.11 0.45
CA ALA A 56 1.24 -2.64 0.46
C ALA A 56 2.32 -2.12 1.40
N VAL A 57 3.03 -1.09 0.94
CA VAL A 57 4.16 -0.46 1.65
C VAL A 57 4.04 1.05 1.59
N CYS A 58 4.43 1.70 2.68
CA CYS A 58 4.49 3.16 2.75
C CYS A 58 5.89 3.65 2.43
N VAL A 59 6.02 4.44 1.39
CA VAL A 59 7.30 4.92 0.85
C VAL A 59 7.41 6.42 1.05
N ARG A 60 8.50 6.87 1.68
CA ARG A 60 8.81 8.29 1.82
C ARG A 60 9.24 8.85 0.45
N THR A 61 8.60 9.90 -0.03
CA THR A 61 9.05 10.62 -1.23
C THR A 61 10.28 11.46 -0.89
N GLN A 62 11.18 11.70 -1.86
CA GLN A 62 12.37 12.52 -1.64
C GLN A 62 12.02 13.94 -1.18
N HIS A 63 12.98 14.58 -0.52
CA HIS A 63 12.91 15.96 -0.03
C HIS A 63 12.73 16.97 -1.16
#